data_AF-A0A945BZL3-F1
#
_entry.id   AF-A0A945BZL3-F1
#
_cell.length_a   1.000
_cell.length_b   1.000
_cell.length_c   1.000
_cell.angle_alpha   90.00
_cell.angle_beta   90.00
_cell.angle_gamma   90.00
#
_symmetry.space_group_name_H-M   'P 1'
#
loop_
_entity.id
_entity.type
_entity.pdbx_description
1 polymer ?
#
loop_
_entity_poly.entity_id
_entity_poly.type
_entity_poly.pdbx_seq_one_letter_code
_entity_poly.pdbx_strand_id
1 'polypeptide(L)'
;MPIPKKIINFLDKHDIGYEILEHKTVYTAFDAAQTMGKKLSEIAKTLAVKVDKKYVLVVVPASHKINFDKLKKLLKAKKITIVKEVDIKNIFKVKPGTLLPFGVFHKIPVFIDKTLLKSKVVIVSAGSYTQSLKLKAKDLIEHGAETLTIFSKAHKFKKQKITKPKKPVKKTVTKKKCARKPCKEKTTVRKKCVRKPKKKCVKKPIKKK
;
A
#
# COMPACT_ATOMS: atom_id res chain seq x y z
N MET A 1 12.75 -3.87 2.67
CA MET A 1 12.68 -3.50 4.11
C MET A 1 12.63 -4.80 4.88
N PRO A 2 13.41 -4.97 5.95
CA PRO A 2 13.35 -6.18 6.77
C PRO A 2 12.05 -6.25 7.56
N ILE A 3 11.66 -7.47 7.97
CA ILE A 3 10.54 -7.70 8.88
C ILE A 3 10.76 -6.94 10.21
N PRO A 4 9.75 -6.17 10.68
CA PRO A 4 9.79 -5.60 12.02
C PRO A 4 9.98 -6.66 13.11
N LYS A 5 10.98 -6.49 13.99
CA LYS A 5 11.25 -7.41 15.12
C LYS A 5 10.03 -7.68 16.01
N LYS A 6 9.13 -6.71 16.14
CA LYS A 6 7.88 -6.85 16.91
C LYS A 6 6.99 -8.00 16.42
N ILE A 7 7.02 -8.31 15.13
CA ILE A 7 6.23 -9.41 14.55
C ILE A 7 6.86 -10.74 14.92
N ILE A 8 8.18 -10.85 14.79
CA ILE A 8 8.95 -12.04 15.15
C ILE A 8 8.74 -12.37 16.63
N ASN A 9 8.96 -11.40 17.52
CA ASN A 9 8.75 -11.58 18.96
C ASN A 9 7.31 -11.99 19.32
N PHE A 10 6.31 -11.54 18.55
CA PHE A 10 4.92 -11.95 18.75
C PHE A 10 4.72 -13.42 18.37
N LEU A 11 5.28 -13.85 17.24
CA LEU A 11 5.19 -15.24 16.80
C LEU A 11 5.92 -16.18 17.76
N ASP A 12 7.13 -15.80 18.19
CA ASP A 12 7.93 -16.57 19.14
C ASP A 12 7.23 -16.68 20.51
N LYS A 13 6.63 -15.58 21.00
CA LYS A 13 5.89 -15.55 22.28
C LYS A 13 4.67 -16.47 22.29
N HIS A 14 4.05 -16.67 21.14
CA HIS A 14 2.86 -17.51 20.99
C HIS A 14 3.18 -18.92 20.46
N ASP A 15 4.47 -19.27 20.35
CA ASP A 15 4.96 -20.56 19.83
C ASP A 15 4.35 -20.92 18.46
N ILE A 16 4.20 -19.90 17.61
CA ILE A 16 3.64 -20.07 16.27
C ILE A 16 4.77 -20.48 15.33
N GLY A 17 4.69 -21.67 14.74
CA GLY A 17 5.65 -22.09 13.73
C GLY A 17 5.56 -21.22 12.48
N TYR A 18 6.61 -20.46 12.16
CA TYR A 18 6.70 -19.63 10.96
C TYR A 18 7.95 -19.92 10.13
N GLU A 19 7.83 -19.70 8.83
CA GLU A 19 8.92 -19.72 7.87
C GLU A 19 8.93 -18.38 7.13
N ILE A 20 10.10 -17.72 7.08
CA ILE A 20 10.26 -16.46 6.35
C ILE A 20 10.56 -16.77 4.89
N LEU A 21 9.69 -16.32 4.00
CA LEU A 21 9.85 -16.45 2.56
C LEU A 21 10.35 -15.13 1.98
N GLU A 22 11.55 -15.14 1.42
CA GLU A 22 12.10 -13.99 0.72
C GLU A 22 11.69 -14.00 -0.76
N HIS A 23 11.35 -12.83 -1.29
CA HIS A 23 10.97 -12.68 -2.68
C HIS A 23 11.29 -11.26 -3.19
N LYS A 24 11.17 -11.08 -4.52
CA LYS A 24 11.27 -9.76 -5.14
C LYS A 24 10.25 -8.80 -4.53
N THR A 25 10.52 -7.50 -4.62
CA THR A 25 9.56 -6.47 -4.17
C THR A 25 8.25 -6.61 -4.95
N VAL A 26 7.18 -6.97 -4.24
CA VAL A 26 5.83 -7.18 -4.80
C VAL A 26 4.81 -6.31 -4.06
N TYR A 27 3.84 -5.81 -4.81
CA TYR A 27 2.76 -4.98 -4.27
C TYR A 27 1.40 -5.67 -4.36
N THR A 28 1.30 -6.70 -5.20
CA THR A 28 0.06 -7.47 -5.37
C THR A 28 0.25 -8.90 -4.89
N ALA A 29 -0.82 -9.48 -4.33
CA ALA A 29 -0.81 -10.88 -3.93
C ALA A 29 -0.60 -11.84 -5.11
N PHE A 30 -0.93 -11.42 -6.33
CA PHE A 30 -0.68 -12.19 -7.53
C PHE A 30 0.80 -12.24 -7.88
N ASP A 31 1.49 -11.10 -7.85
CA ASP A 31 2.93 -11.05 -8.09
C ASP A 31 3.68 -11.84 -7.01
N ALA A 32 3.23 -11.75 -5.75
CA ALA A 32 3.77 -12.54 -4.65
C ALA A 32 3.64 -14.06 -4.90
N ALA A 33 2.48 -14.53 -5.37
CA ALA A 33 2.28 -15.93 -5.72
C ALA A 33 3.22 -16.38 -6.85
N GLN A 34 3.40 -15.55 -7.87
CA GLN A 34 4.28 -15.88 -8.98
C GLN A 34 5.75 -15.91 -8.58
N THR A 35 6.22 -14.93 -7.80
CA THR A 35 7.63 -14.88 -7.38
C THR A 35 8.01 -16.02 -6.45
N MET A 36 7.08 -16.49 -5.61
CA MET A 36 7.31 -17.60 -4.70
C MET A 36 6.96 -18.98 -5.29
N GLY A 37 6.37 -19.03 -6.49
CA GLY A 37 5.87 -20.28 -7.08
C GLY A 37 4.76 -20.95 -6.27
N LYS A 38 3.90 -20.16 -5.62
CA LYS A 38 2.85 -20.64 -4.70
C LYS A 38 1.46 -20.44 -5.29
N LYS A 39 0.49 -21.22 -4.80
CA LYS A 39 -0.90 -21.10 -5.25
C LYS A 39 -1.53 -19.83 -4.68
N LEU A 40 -2.37 -19.18 -5.48
CA LEU A 40 -3.10 -17.98 -5.06
C LEU A 40 -4.11 -18.25 -3.92
N SER A 41 -4.46 -19.52 -3.67
CA SER A 41 -5.26 -19.98 -2.53
C SER A 41 -4.46 -20.10 -1.22
N GLU A 42 -3.13 -20.19 -1.30
CA GLU A 42 -2.25 -20.24 -0.13
C GLU A 42 -1.93 -18.83 0.37
N ILE A 43 -1.97 -17.82 -0.50
CA ILE A 43 -1.74 -16.44 -0.10
C ILE A 43 -3.01 -15.85 0.50
N ALA A 44 -2.92 -15.33 1.72
CA ALA A 44 -3.98 -14.56 2.35
C ALA A 44 -3.68 -13.06 2.26
N LYS A 45 -4.69 -12.30 1.84
CA LYS A 45 -4.67 -10.84 1.84
C LYS A 45 -5.49 -10.32 3.02
N THR A 46 -4.95 -9.30 3.68
CA THR A 46 -5.62 -8.58 4.76
C THR A 46 -6.15 -7.26 4.22
N LEU A 47 -7.45 -7.01 4.39
CA LEU A 47 -8.13 -5.82 3.93
C LEU A 47 -8.77 -5.11 5.11
N ALA A 48 -8.59 -3.79 5.21
CA ALA A 48 -9.30 -2.96 6.16
C ALA A 48 -10.66 -2.57 5.58
N VAL A 49 -11.72 -2.78 6.35
CA VAL A 49 -13.10 -2.51 5.97
C VAL A 49 -13.72 -1.61 7.01
N LYS A 50 -14.37 -0.53 6.56
CA LYS A 50 -15.17 0.35 7.40
C LYS A 50 -16.61 -0.17 7.43
N VAL A 51 -17.10 -0.38 8.64
CA VAL A 51 -18.41 -0.95 8.94
C VAL A 51 -19.15 0.08 9.78
N ASP A 52 -20.06 0.80 9.14
CA ASP A 52 -20.71 1.98 9.69
C ASP A 52 -19.70 3.04 10.21
N LYS A 53 -19.45 3.07 11.52
CA LYS A 53 -18.51 3.98 12.19
C LYS A 53 -17.25 3.27 12.72
N LYS A 54 -17.17 1.94 12.62
CA LYS A 54 -16.07 1.12 13.13
C LYS A 54 -15.20 0.60 11.99
N TYR A 55 -13.97 0.21 12.30
CA TYR A 55 -13.08 -0.48 11.37
C TYR A 55 -12.97 -1.93 11.77
N VAL A 56 -12.87 -2.81 10.78
CA VAL A 56 -12.62 -4.23 10.95
C VAL A 56 -11.56 -4.67 9.93
N LEU A 57 -10.74 -5.65 10.29
CA LEU A 57 -9.84 -6.30 9.36
C LEU A 57 -10.49 -7.58 8.84
N VAL A 58 -10.28 -7.85 7.56
CA VAL A 58 -10.88 -8.97 6.87
C VAL A 58 -9.77 -9.73 6.13
N VAL A 59 -9.58 -11.00 6.46
CA VAL A 59 -8.55 -11.87 5.90
C VAL A 59 -9.19 -12.87 4.95
N VAL A 60 -8.75 -12.87 3.70
CA VAL A 60 -9.34 -13.66 2.60
C VAL A 60 -8.23 -14.26 1.75
N PRO A 61 -8.40 -15.45 1.16
CA PRO A 61 -7.46 -15.93 0.15
C PRO A 61 -7.34 -14.95 -1.02
N ALA A 62 -6.17 -14.84 -1.62
CA ALA A 62 -5.94 -13.96 -2.76
C ALA A 62 -6.79 -14.39 -3.97
N SER A 63 -7.06 -15.69 -4.12
CA SER A 63 -7.97 -16.27 -5.14
C SER A 63 -9.45 -15.91 -4.98
N HIS A 64 -9.86 -15.33 -3.85
CA HIS A 64 -11.25 -15.02 -3.56
C HIS A 64 -11.49 -13.50 -3.48
N LYS A 65 -12.73 -13.08 -3.66
CA LYS A 65 -13.20 -11.70 -3.43
C LYS A 65 -14.18 -11.65 -2.28
N ILE A 66 -14.18 -10.55 -1.54
CA ILE A 66 -15.16 -10.30 -0.47
C ILE A 66 -16.54 -10.20 -1.10
N ASN A 67 -17.52 -10.91 -0.55
CA ASN A 67 -18.92 -10.69 -0.85
C ASN A 67 -19.52 -9.74 0.19
N PHE A 68 -19.70 -8.48 -0.20
CA PHE A 68 -20.18 -7.43 0.69
C PHE A 68 -21.55 -7.73 1.29
N ASP A 69 -22.45 -8.38 0.54
CA ASP A 69 -23.80 -8.71 1.05
C ASP A 69 -23.74 -9.69 2.21
N LYS A 70 -22.88 -10.72 2.10
CA LYS A 70 -22.65 -11.69 3.18
C LYS A 70 -21.99 -11.02 4.38
N LEU A 71 -20.96 -10.21 4.13
CA LEU A 71 -20.25 -9.50 5.18
C LEU A 71 -21.18 -8.51 5.93
N LYS A 72 -22.09 -7.85 5.21
CA LYS A 72 -23.08 -6.91 5.76
C LYS A 72 -24.09 -7.60 6.67
N LYS A 73 -24.62 -8.75 6.23
CA LYS A 73 -25.51 -9.57 7.06
C LYS A 73 -24.81 -10.09 8.31
N LEU A 74 -23.57 -10.55 8.17
CA LEU A 74 -22.78 -11.10 9.26
C LEU A 74 -22.47 -10.06 10.35
N LEU A 75 -22.06 -8.87 9.94
CA LEU A 75 -21.72 -7.78 10.85
C LEU A 75 -22.93 -6.97 11.31
N LYS A 76 -24.15 -7.36 10.88
CA LYS A 76 -25.41 -6.63 11.11
C LYS A 76 -25.28 -5.12 10.83
N ALA A 77 -24.54 -4.78 9.77
CA ALA A 77 -24.14 -3.42 9.47
C ALA A 77 -25.07 -2.75 8.45
N LYS A 78 -25.19 -1.42 8.51
CA LYS A 78 -25.98 -0.67 7.51
C LYS A 78 -25.15 -0.36 6.27
N LYS A 79 -23.89 0.04 6.45
CA LYS A 79 -22.96 0.41 5.38
C LYS A 79 -21.61 -0.29 5.57
N ILE A 80 -21.09 -0.84 4.47
CA ILE A 80 -19.77 -1.45 4.41
C ILE A 80 -19.00 -0.86 3.24
N THR A 81 -17.78 -0.39 3.49
CA THR A 81 -16.89 0.18 2.48
C THR A 81 -15.46 -0.28 2.74
N ILE A 82 -14.72 -0.63 1.67
CA ILE A 82 -13.27 -0.89 1.79
C ILE A 82 -12.54 0.43 2.09
N VAL A 83 -11.61 0.39 3.04
CA VAL A 83 -10.77 1.54 3.38
C VAL A 83 -9.73 1.75 2.26
N LYS A 84 -9.60 2.99 1.77
CA LYS A 84 -8.63 3.32 0.72
C LYS A 84 -7.21 3.29 1.26
N GLU A 85 -6.23 3.04 0.40
CA GLU A 85 -4.81 2.98 0.77
C GLU A 85 -4.30 4.23 1.49
N VAL A 86 -4.80 5.41 1.10
CA VAL A 86 -4.47 6.69 1.72
C VAL A 86 -4.92 6.73 3.18
N ASP A 87 -6.13 6.25 3.44
CA ASP A 87 -6.72 6.23 4.78
C ASP A 87 -6.05 5.16 5.66
N ILE A 88 -5.63 4.02 5.07
CA ILE A 88 -4.92 2.96 5.80
C ILE A 88 -3.65 3.51 6.47
N LYS A 89 -2.88 4.32 5.74
CA LYS A 89 -1.66 4.92 6.27
C LYS A 89 -1.94 5.86 7.44
N ASN A 90 -3.04 6.62 7.38
CA ASN A 90 -3.41 7.57 8.42
C ASN A 90 -3.99 6.88 9.67
N ILE A 91 -4.80 5.85 9.47
CA ILE A 91 -5.50 5.13 10.55
C ILE A 91 -4.56 4.16 11.28
N PHE A 92 -3.89 3.30 10.52
CA PHE A 92 -3.11 2.19 11.07
C PHE A 92 -1.61 2.51 11.18
N LYS A 93 -1.15 3.66 10.64
CA LYS A 93 0.27 4.03 10.58
C LYS A 93 1.17 2.99 9.90
N VAL A 94 0.57 2.14 9.06
CA VAL A 94 1.24 1.11 8.26
C VAL A 94 1.15 1.43 6.78
N LYS A 95 2.05 0.85 5.98
CA LYS A 95 1.98 1.01 4.53
C LYS A 95 0.84 0.18 3.95
N PRO A 96 0.17 0.65 2.87
CA PRO A 96 -0.83 -0.16 2.19
C PRO A 96 -0.20 -1.45 1.65
N GLY A 97 -0.91 -2.57 1.77
CA GLY A 97 -0.41 -3.88 1.37
C GLY A 97 0.52 -4.56 2.39
N THR A 98 0.88 -3.90 3.49
CA THR A 98 1.66 -4.48 4.59
C THR A 98 0.82 -4.73 5.85
N LEU A 99 -0.51 -4.82 5.69
CA LEU A 99 -1.43 -5.10 6.79
C LEU A 99 -1.26 -6.54 7.28
N LEU A 100 -0.99 -6.66 8.57
CA LEU A 100 -0.88 -7.95 9.25
C LEU A 100 -2.27 -8.53 9.55
N PRO A 101 -2.46 -9.84 9.42
CA PRO A 101 -3.73 -10.53 9.70
C PRO A 101 -3.96 -10.79 11.21
N PHE A 102 -3.24 -10.09 12.08
CA PHE A 102 -3.36 -10.22 13.53
C PHE A 102 -3.93 -8.93 14.13
N GLY A 103 -5.01 -9.05 14.89
CA GLY A 103 -5.73 -7.90 15.46
C GLY A 103 -4.90 -7.14 16.49
N VAL A 104 -3.99 -7.82 17.18
CA VAL A 104 -3.13 -7.26 18.24
C VAL A 104 -2.33 -6.04 17.78
N PHE A 105 -1.83 -6.04 16.54
CA PHE A 105 -1.07 -4.90 16.03
C PHE A 105 -1.92 -3.67 15.70
N HIS A 106 -3.22 -3.87 15.45
CA HIS A 106 -4.13 -2.84 14.96
C HIS A 106 -5.23 -2.47 15.96
N LYS A 107 -5.36 -3.21 17.06
CA LYS A 107 -6.40 -3.06 18.11
C LYS A 107 -7.83 -3.03 17.54
N ILE A 108 -8.06 -3.82 16.49
CA ILE A 108 -9.29 -3.84 15.70
C ILE A 108 -9.70 -5.30 15.47
N PRO A 109 -11.01 -5.61 15.44
CA PRO A 109 -11.49 -6.96 15.22
C PRO A 109 -11.10 -7.52 13.86
N VAL A 110 -10.76 -8.81 13.83
CA VAL A 110 -10.32 -9.52 12.63
C VAL A 110 -11.29 -10.65 12.28
N PHE A 111 -11.78 -10.61 11.05
CA PHE A 111 -12.64 -11.62 10.46
C PHE A 111 -11.84 -12.44 9.46
N ILE A 112 -11.70 -13.74 9.72
CA ILE A 112 -10.96 -14.64 8.83
C ILE A 112 -11.95 -15.52 8.06
N ASP A 113 -11.73 -15.62 6.76
CA ASP A 113 -12.54 -16.47 5.91
C ASP A 113 -12.22 -17.95 6.13
N LYS A 114 -13.25 -18.74 6.45
CA LYS A 114 -13.14 -20.20 6.67
C LYS A 114 -12.56 -20.94 5.47
N THR A 115 -12.60 -20.38 4.26
CA THR A 115 -11.99 -21.00 3.08
C THR A 115 -10.47 -21.19 3.22
N LEU A 116 -9.79 -20.42 4.08
CA LEU A 116 -8.36 -20.58 4.36
C LEU A 116 -8.03 -21.91 5.06
N LEU A 117 -8.99 -22.51 5.80
CA LEU A 117 -8.82 -23.82 6.43
C LEU A 117 -8.63 -24.96 5.42
N LYS A 118 -9.02 -24.75 4.15
CA LYS A 118 -8.80 -25.75 3.09
C LYS A 118 -7.31 -25.90 2.75
N SER A 119 -6.51 -24.86 3.00
CA SER A 119 -5.07 -24.89 2.80
C SER A 119 -4.41 -25.30 4.11
N LYS A 120 -3.46 -26.26 4.09
CA LYS A 120 -2.69 -26.61 5.29
C LYS A 120 -1.80 -25.45 5.76
N VAL A 121 -1.31 -24.68 4.79
CA VAL A 121 -0.37 -23.59 4.97
C VAL A 121 -0.95 -22.32 4.34
N VAL A 122 -0.72 -21.20 5.01
CA VAL A 122 -1.10 -19.87 4.54
C VAL A 122 0.12 -18.96 4.54
N ILE A 123 0.24 -18.15 3.49
CA ILE A 123 1.28 -17.14 3.34
C ILE A 123 0.65 -15.77 3.54
N VAL A 124 1.18 -15.00 4.47
CA VAL A 124 0.67 -13.68 4.87
C VAL A 124 1.76 -12.62 4.71
N SER A 125 1.35 -11.35 4.63
CA SER A 125 2.31 -10.25 4.63
C SER A 125 3.02 -10.15 5.99
N ALA A 126 4.33 -9.96 5.95
CA ALA A 126 5.18 -9.85 7.13
C ALA A 126 5.45 -8.39 7.54
N GLY A 127 4.61 -7.45 7.12
CA GLY A 127 4.90 -6.02 7.28
C GLY A 127 5.94 -5.48 6.28
N SER A 128 6.31 -6.28 5.27
CA SER A 128 7.28 -5.95 4.23
C SER A 128 6.76 -6.30 2.83
N TYR A 129 7.39 -5.73 1.79
CA TYR A 129 7.16 -6.03 0.37
C TYR A 129 8.15 -7.05 -0.21
N THR A 130 9.21 -7.38 0.53
CA THR A 130 10.28 -8.29 0.08
C THR A 130 10.27 -9.62 0.82
N GLN A 131 9.49 -9.70 1.91
CA GLN A 131 9.41 -10.88 2.74
C GLN A 131 7.94 -11.15 3.10
N SER A 132 7.56 -12.42 3.07
CA SER A 132 6.26 -12.93 3.50
C SER A 132 6.47 -13.98 4.59
N LEU A 133 5.46 -14.20 5.43
CA LEU A 133 5.47 -15.24 6.46
C LEU A 133 4.60 -16.38 6.01
N LYS A 134 5.14 -17.59 6.07
CA LYS A 134 4.43 -18.83 5.86
C LYS A 134 4.16 -19.47 7.20
N LEU A 135 2.90 -19.77 7.48
CA LEU A 135 2.44 -20.36 8.73
C LEU A 135 1.34 -21.40 8.47
N LYS A 136 1.02 -22.20 9.48
CA LYS A 136 -0.15 -23.11 9.38
C LYS A 136 -1.43 -22.29 9.43
N ALA A 137 -2.44 -22.73 8.67
CA ALA A 137 -3.73 -22.06 8.64
C ALA A 137 -4.42 -22.05 10.01
N LYS A 138 -4.19 -23.11 10.82
CA LYS A 138 -4.75 -23.25 12.17
C LYS A 138 -4.21 -22.18 13.10
N ASP A 139 -2.88 -22.02 13.16
CA ASP A 139 -2.22 -21.06 14.02
C ASP A 139 -2.63 -19.61 13.68
N LEU A 140 -2.81 -19.30 12.38
CA LEU A 140 -3.34 -17.99 11.95
C LEU A 140 -4.71 -17.71 12.56
N ILE A 141 -5.56 -18.73 12.58
CA ILE A 141 -6.94 -18.62 13.03
C ILE A 141 -7.01 -18.52 14.55
N GLU A 142 -6.22 -19.32 15.24
CA GLU A 142 -6.19 -19.36 16.70
C GLU A 142 -5.71 -18.03 17.31
N HIS A 143 -4.67 -17.42 16.74
CA HIS A 143 -4.09 -16.17 17.28
C HIS A 143 -4.55 -14.90 16.55
N GLY A 144 -5.13 -15.05 15.36
CA GLY A 144 -5.50 -13.93 14.50
C GLY A 144 -7.00 -13.72 14.33
N ALA A 145 -7.85 -14.73 14.53
CA ALA A 145 -9.29 -14.60 14.28
C ALA A 145 -10.06 -14.21 15.54
N GLU A 146 -10.91 -13.19 15.41
CA GLU A 146 -11.98 -12.94 16.36
C GLU A 146 -13.29 -13.62 15.92
N THR A 147 -13.48 -13.80 14.60
CA THR A 147 -14.64 -14.52 14.07
C THR A 147 -14.29 -15.26 12.78
N LEU A 148 -14.73 -16.52 12.71
CA LEU A 148 -14.53 -17.42 11.58
C LEU A 148 -15.84 -17.64 10.83
N THR A 149 -15.93 -17.23 9.57
CA THR A 149 -17.12 -17.45 8.72
C THR A 149 -16.78 -17.47 7.23
N ILE A 150 -17.75 -17.89 6.39
CA ILE A 150 -17.60 -17.86 4.92
C ILE A 150 -18.29 -16.62 4.37
N PHE A 151 -17.50 -15.62 3.97
CA PHE A 151 -18.02 -14.40 3.35
C PHE A 151 -17.35 -14.07 2.02
N SER A 152 -16.43 -14.89 1.53
CA SER A 152 -15.83 -14.68 0.21
C SER A 152 -16.52 -15.50 -0.88
N LYS A 153 -16.22 -15.15 -2.14
CA LYS A 153 -16.59 -15.88 -3.35
C LYS A 153 -15.33 -16.12 -4.18
N ALA A 154 -15.19 -17.32 -4.74
CA ALA A 154 -14.10 -17.63 -5.68
C ALA A 154 -14.19 -16.68 -6.88
N HIS A 155 -13.05 -16.14 -7.32
CA HIS A 155 -13.03 -15.22 -8.43
C HIS A 155 -11.81 -15.48 -9.32
N LYS A 156 -12.05 -15.68 -10.62
CA LYS A 156 -10.97 -15.78 -11.62
C LYS A 156 -10.26 -14.43 -11.73
N PHE A 157 -9.04 -14.33 -11.24
CA PHE A 157 -8.23 -13.11 -11.34
C PHE A 157 -8.01 -12.79 -12.83
N LYS A 158 -8.59 -11.68 -13.32
CA LYS A 158 -8.20 -11.11 -14.62
C LYS A 158 -6.87 -10.39 -14.39
N LYS A 159 -5.83 -10.72 -15.16
CA LYS A 159 -4.55 -9.99 -15.15
C LYS A 159 -4.86 -8.50 -15.27
N GLN A 160 -4.49 -7.70 -14.28
CA GLN A 160 -4.42 -6.26 -14.51
C GLN A 160 -3.25 -6.04 -15.46
N LYS A 161 -3.51 -5.48 -16.65
CA LYS A 161 -2.45 -5.01 -17.53
C LYS A 161 -1.59 -4.07 -16.69
N ILE A 162 -0.31 -4.39 -16.53
CA ILE A 162 0.67 -3.45 -16.01
C ILE A 162 0.66 -2.27 -17.00
N THR A 163 -0.02 -1.19 -16.67
CA THR A 163 0.25 0.08 -17.34
C THR A 163 1.65 0.44 -16.92
N LYS A 164 2.61 0.33 -17.86
CA LYS A 164 3.99 0.80 -17.68
C LYS A 164 3.93 2.15 -16.98
N PRO A 165 4.76 2.42 -15.94
CA PRO A 165 4.83 3.74 -15.36
C PRO A 165 5.06 4.74 -16.49
N LYS A 166 4.14 5.70 -16.66
CA LYS A 166 4.35 6.80 -17.62
C LYS A 166 5.70 7.40 -17.26
N LYS A 167 6.62 7.46 -18.24
CA LYS A 167 7.90 8.19 -18.12
C LYS A 167 7.63 9.53 -17.41
N PRO A 168 8.49 9.98 -16.49
CA PRO A 168 8.30 11.29 -15.87
C PRO A 168 8.15 12.31 -16.99
N VAL A 169 6.96 12.90 -17.08
CA VAL A 169 6.71 14.03 -17.97
C VAL A 169 7.69 15.09 -17.51
N LYS A 170 8.70 15.40 -18.34
CA LYS A 170 9.55 16.57 -18.14
C LYS A 170 8.57 17.74 -17.97
N LYS A 171 8.49 18.31 -16.77
CA LYS A 171 7.83 19.59 -16.57
C LYS A 171 8.61 20.60 -17.39
N THR A 172 8.16 20.84 -18.62
CA THR A 172 8.56 22.03 -19.36
C THR A 172 8.07 23.20 -18.52
N VAL A 173 8.99 23.85 -17.83
CA VAL A 173 8.74 25.16 -17.22
C VAL A 173 8.51 26.12 -18.38
N THR A 174 7.27 26.23 -18.84
CA THR A 174 6.85 27.36 -19.64
C THR A 174 6.94 28.58 -18.74
N LYS A 175 8.01 29.36 -18.91
CA LYS A 175 8.09 30.74 -18.42
C LYS A 175 6.81 31.44 -18.86
N LYS A 176 5.90 31.72 -17.92
CA LYS A 176 4.88 32.75 -18.13
C LYS A 176 5.64 34.05 -18.41
N LYS A 177 5.69 34.47 -19.67
CA LYS A 177 5.99 35.86 -20.00
C LYS A 177 4.91 36.69 -19.30
N CYS A 178 5.28 37.43 -18.26
CA CYS A 178 4.46 38.54 -17.79
C CYS A 178 4.25 39.46 -18.99
N ALA A 179 3.03 39.49 -19.52
CA ALA A 179 2.62 40.51 -20.45
C ALA A 179 2.68 41.86 -19.71
N ARG A 180 3.70 42.66 -20.05
CA ARG A 180 3.73 44.08 -19.69
C ARG A 180 2.53 44.73 -20.40
N LYS A 181 1.53 45.17 -19.65
CA LYS A 181 0.58 46.16 -20.16
C LYS A 181 1.37 47.42 -20.50
N PRO A 182 1.17 48.06 -21.67
CA PRO A 182 1.79 49.35 -21.95
C PRO A 182 1.19 50.38 -20.98
N CYS A 183 2.03 50.88 -20.07
CA CYS A 183 1.70 52.01 -19.22
C CYS A 183 1.75 53.25 -20.11
N LYS A 184 0.59 53.89 -20.32
CA LYS A 184 0.51 55.15 -21.06
C LYS A 184 1.30 56.22 -20.33
N GLU A 185 2.22 56.81 -21.08
CA GLU A 185 3.09 57.90 -20.73
C GLU A 185 2.25 59.16 -20.43
N LYS A 186 2.34 59.67 -19.20
CA LYS A 186 2.08 61.07 -18.87
C LYS A 186 3.28 61.59 -18.10
N THR A 187 4.08 62.37 -18.83
CA THR A 187 4.98 63.45 -18.42
C THR A 187 4.88 63.88 -16.95
N THR A 188 6.00 63.83 -16.21
CA THR A 188 6.70 65.04 -15.69
C THR A 188 7.89 64.69 -14.77
N VAL A 189 9.04 65.30 -15.11
CA VAL A 189 10.09 65.86 -14.23
C VAL A 189 11.08 64.93 -13.47
N ARG A 190 12.31 64.88 -14.04
CA ARG A 190 13.65 65.07 -13.43
C ARG A 190 13.95 64.48 -12.03
N LYS A 191 14.94 63.57 -11.95
CA LYS A 191 16.37 63.89 -11.60
C LYS A 191 17.24 62.63 -11.42
N LYS A 192 18.39 62.68 -12.10
CA LYS A 192 19.72 62.08 -11.82
C LYS A 192 19.87 60.55 -11.76
N CYS A 193 20.27 60.01 -12.91
CA CYS A 193 21.19 58.87 -12.99
C CYS A 193 22.56 59.23 -12.40
N VAL A 194 23.12 58.32 -11.59
CA VAL A 194 24.57 58.20 -11.42
C VAL A 194 24.98 56.80 -11.90
N ARG A 195 25.88 56.80 -12.88
CA ARG A 195 26.50 55.64 -13.52
C ARG A 195 27.53 55.00 -12.59
N LYS A 196 27.77 53.69 -12.72
CA LYS A 196 29.11 53.05 -12.92
C LYS A 196 28.98 51.52 -13.12
N PRO A 197 30.00 50.83 -13.71
CA PRO A 197 29.77 49.83 -14.76
C PRO A 197 30.38 48.43 -14.52
N LYS A 198 29.93 47.46 -15.34
CA LYS A 198 30.60 46.28 -15.94
C LYS A 198 31.69 45.52 -15.16
N LYS A 199 31.53 44.18 -15.09
CA LYS A 199 32.55 43.14 -15.44
C LYS A 199 31.83 41.77 -15.54
N LYS A 200 31.41 41.37 -16.75
CA LYS A 200 32.03 40.42 -17.72
C LYS A 200 32.06 38.95 -17.26
N CYS A 201 31.24 38.13 -17.92
CA CYS A 201 31.42 36.69 -18.06
C CYS A 201 32.68 36.36 -18.88
N VAL A 202 33.36 35.26 -18.57
CA VAL A 202 34.19 34.51 -19.54
C VAL A 202 33.95 33.01 -19.35
N LYS A 203 33.81 32.30 -20.48
CA LYS A 203 33.45 30.89 -20.67
C LYS A 203 34.71 29.99 -20.76
N LYS A 204 34.58 28.74 -20.25
CA LYS A 204 35.11 27.43 -20.76
C LYS A 204 36.66 27.28 -20.92
N PRO A 205 37.27 26.06 -20.98
CA PRO A 205 36.72 24.80 -21.49
C PRO A 205 37.02 23.51 -20.69
N ILE A 206 36.41 22.43 -21.21
CA ILE A 206 36.58 21.00 -20.94
C ILE A 206 38.01 20.54 -21.29
N LYS A 207 38.59 19.61 -20.51
CA LYS A 207 39.42 18.52 -21.06
C LYS A 207 39.55 17.34 -20.08
N LYS A 208 39.47 16.15 -20.69
CA LYS A 208 39.62 14.80 -20.12
C LYS A 208 41.03 14.58 -19.54
N LYS A 209 41.12 13.83 -18.46
CA LYS A 209 41.87 12.56 -18.35
C LYS A 209 41.39 11.81 -17.12
#